data_AF-A0A962Z8L3-F1
#
_entry.id   AF-A0A962Z8L3-F1
#
_cell.length_a   1.000
_cell.length_b   1.000
_cell.length_c   1.000
_cell.angle_alpha   90.00
_cell.angle_beta   90.00
_cell.angle_gamma   90.00
#
_symmetry.space_group_name_H-M   'P 1'
#
loop_
_entity.id
_entity.type
_entity.pdbx_description
1 polymer ?
#
loop_
_entity_poly.entity_id
_entity_poly.type
_entity_poly.pdbx_seq_one_letter_code
_entity_poly.pdbx_strand_id
1 'polypeptide(L)' 'GVQFGRKPTLTPHQRAEVATMLKDGKTLRAIARHFNVGVATIDRIKRSIPPA' A
#
# COMPACT_ATOMS: atom_id res chain seq x y z
N GLY A 1 13.39 21.51 -4.11
CA GLY A 1 13.06 21.82 -2.70
C GLY A 1 12.83 20.52 -1.97
N VAL A 2 13.44 20.33 -0.80
CA VAL A 2 13.26 19.11 0.01
C VAL A 2 11.93 19.17 0.76
N GLN A 3 11.17 18.08 0.73
CA GLN A 3 9.87 17.99 1.39
C GLN A 3 10.06 17.57 2.86
N PHE A 4 9.93 18.51 3.79
CA PHE A 4 10.09 18.30 5.24
C PHE A 4 8.85 17.63 5.89
N GLY A 5 8.47 16.46 5.38
CA GLY A 5 7.32 15.70 5.88
C GLY A 5 7.70 14.34 6.47
N ARG A 6 6.82 13.77 7.29
CA ARG A 6 6.95 12.37 7.70
C ARG A 6 7.01 11.49 6.45
N LYS A 7 8.05 10.67 6.34
CA LYS A 7 8.20 9.73 5.24
C LYS A 7 6.95 8.84 5.16
N PRO A 8 6.40 8.61 3.95
CA PRO A 8 5.32 7.64 3.78
C PRO A 8 5.75 6.28 4.32
N THR A 9 4.81 5.54 4.94
CA THR A 9 5.10 4.22 5.50
C THR A 9 5.56 3.21 4.44
N LEU A 10 5.11 3.39 3.18
CA LEU A 10 5.52 2.57 2.04
C LEU A 10 6.13 3.45 0.95
N THR A 11 7.19 2.95 0.31
CA THR A 11 7.80 3.58 -0.86
C THR A 11 6.88 3.50 -2.08
N PRO A 12 7.09 4.31 -3.14
CA PRO A 12 6.31 4.21 -4.37
C PRO A 12 6.35 2.80 -4.99
N HIS A 13 7.51 2.13 -4.94
CA HIS A 13 7.67 0.76 -5.40
C HIS A 13 6.79 -0.23 -4.62
N GLN A 14 6.81 -0.14 -3.28
CA GLN A 14 5.98 -0.99 -2.42
C GLN A 14 4.48 -0.74 -2.64
N ARG A 15 4.07 0.49 -2.96
CA ARG A 15 2.67 0.77 -3.32
C ARG A 15 2.26 0.09 -4.62
N ALA A 16 3.16 0.01 -5.60
CA ALA A 16 2.92 -0.72 -6.85
C ALA A 16 2.81 -2.23 -6.58
N GLU A 17 3.69 -2.80 -5.73
CA GLU A 17 3.59 -4.19 -5.31
C GLU A 17 2.28 -4.49 -4.58
N VAL A 18 1.83 -3.61 -3.68
CA VAL A 18 0.50 -3.72 -3.04
C VAL A 18 -0.61 -3.80 -4.09
N ALA A 19 -0.55 -2.96 -5.13
CA ALA A 19 -1.54 -2.98 -6.20
C ALA A 19 -1.53 -4.31 -6.97
N THR A 20 -0.36 -4.86 -7.27
CA THR A 20 -0.21 -6.18 -7.89
C THR A 20 -0.78 -7.29 -7.01
N MET A 21 -0.42 -7.32 -5.71
CA MET A 21 -0.94 -8.32 -4.77
C MET A 21 -2.48 -8.25 -4.61
N LEU A 22 -3.05 -7.04 -4.68
CA LEU A 22 -4.51 -6.85 -4.68
C LEU A 22 -5.15 -7.45 -5.94
N LYS A 23 -4.53 -7.28 -7.11
CA LYS A 23 -4.99 -7.89 -8.38
C LYS A 23 -4.85 -9.42 -8.35
N ASP A 24 -3.81 -9.93 -7.70
CA ASP A 24 -3.60 -11.38 -7.47
C ASP A 24 -4.58 -11.97 -6.45
N GLY A 25 -5.52 -11.17 -5.92
CA GLY A 25 -6.55 -11.63 -4.99
C GLY A 25 -6.05 -11.83 -3.55
N LYS A 26 -4.85 -11.35 -3.19
CA LYS A 26 -4.38 -11.43 -1.80
C LYS A 26 -5.26 -10.59 -0.89
N THR A 27 -5.52 -11.11 0.31
CA THR A 27 -6.31 -10.38 1.30
C THR A 27 -5.53 -9.20 1.88
N LEU A 28 -6.25 -8.14 2.27
CA LEU A 28 -5.65 -6.95 2.90
C LEU A 28 -4.77 -7.30 4.12
N ARG A 29 -5.20 -8.29 4.91
CA ARG A 29 -4.46 -8.76 6.10
C ARG A 29 -3.14 -9.44 5.73
N ALA A 30 -3.11 -10.24 4.65
CA ALA A 30 -1.90 -10.88 4.18
C ALA A 30 -0.87 -9.86 3.69
N ILE A 31 -1.33 -8.89 2.90
CA ILE A 31 -0.49 -7.79 2.38
C ILE A 31 0.03 -6.93 3.53
N ALA A 32 -0.82 -6.59 4.50
CA ALA A 32 -0.45 -5.80 5.67
C ALA A 32 0.66 -6.47 6.49
N ARG A 33 0.57 -7.78 6.71
CA ARG A 33 1.63 -8.57 7.39
C ARG A 33 2.93 -8.60 6.59
N HIS A 34 2.85 -8.73 5.27
CA HIS A 34 4.03 -8.76 4.39
C HIS A 34 4.86 -7.47 4.50
N PHE A 35 4.20 -6.31 4.53
CA PHE A 35 4.88 -5.02 4.66
C PHE A 35 5.03 -4.51 6.11
N ASN A 36 4.65 -5.30 7.11
CA ASN A 36 4.61 -4.93 8.52
C ASN A 36 3.88 -3.58 8.77
N VAL A 37 2.71 -3.41 8.15
CA VAL A 37 1.86 -2.23 8.30
C VAL A 37 0.46 -2.60 8.79
N GLY A 38 -0.29 -1.61 9.27
CA GLY A 38 -1.70 -1.80 9.60
C GLY A 38 -2.57 -2.04 8.36
N VAL A 39 -3.65 -2.81 8.51
CA VAL A 39 -4.66 -3.05 7.46
C VAL A 39 -5.23 -1.73 6.91
N ALA A 40 -5.40 -0.73 7.77
CA ALA A 40 -5.86 0.61 7.39
C ALA A 40 -4.93 1.30 6.37
N THR A 41 -3.62 1.03 6.41
CA THR A 41 -2.66 1.56 5.43
C THR A 41 -2.92 0.96 4.04
N ILE A 42 -3.12 -0.36 3.97
CA ILE A 42 -3.42 -1.04 2.70
C ILE A 42 -4.80 -0.62 2.16
N ASP A 43 -5.79 -0.47 3.04
CA ASP A 43 -7.15 -0.04 2.67
C ASP A 43 -7.17 1.38 2.07
N ARG A 44 -6.38 2.32 2.61
CA ARG A 44 -6.20 3.66 2.00
C ARG A 44 -5.54 3.58 0.63
N ILE A 45 -4.54 2.72 0.46
CA ILE A 45 -3.87 2.52 -0.84
C ILE A 45 -4.87 1.94 -1.85
N LYS A 46 -5.66 0.93 -1.45
CA LYS A 46 -6.72 0.35 -2.27
C LYS A 46 -7.71 1.42 -2.74
N ARG A 47 -8.19 2.29 -1.83
CA ARG A 47 -9.08 3.41 -2.20
C ARG A 47 -8.44 4.43 -3.15
N SER A 48 -7.11 4.60 -3.09
CA SER A 48 -6.38 5.51 -3.98
C SER A 48 -6.11 4.93 -5.37
N ILE A 49 -6.28 3.61 -5.55
CA ILE A 49 -6.13 2.95 -6.84
C ILE A 49 -7.50 2.97 -7.52
N PRO A 50 -7.64 3.60 -8.70
CA PRO A 50 -8.90 3.54 -9.44
C PRO A 50 -9.23 2.08 -9.79
N PRO A 51 -10.51 1.66 -9.70
CA PRO A 51 -10.91 0.36 -10.24
C PRO A 51 -10.56 0.35 -11.74
N ALA A 52 -9.83 -0.69 -12.15
CA ALA A 52 -9.54 -0.95 -13.56
C ALA A 52 -10.82 -1.33 -14.31
#